data_AF-A0A483CZN5-F1
#
_entry.id   AF-A0A483CZN5-F1
#
_cell.length_a   1.000
_cell.length_b   1.000
_cell.length_c   1.000
_cell.angle_alpha   90.00
_cell.angle_beta   90.00
_cell.angle_gamma   90.00
#
_symmetry.space_group_name_H-M   'P 1'
#
loop_
_entity.id
_entity.type
_entity.pdbx_description
1 polymer ?
#
loop_
_entity_poly.entity_id
_entity_poly.type
_entity_poly.pdbx_seq_one_letter_code
_entity_poly.pdbx_strand_id
1 'polypeptide(L)'
;MWHHYAINTWGDGISILFPEITGNLKKVLVEIRKHFLKTSTSVDTEQQVITGFVASKSQVRDTQHAKKLLRQCHNLRKSDCYVMDRGYDSEAIHRLIREVLHVNSVIPLRSWNADFVGGTYRQEMATRFNDIIYPRRQKR
;
A
#
# COMPACT_ATOMS: atom_id res chain seq x y z
N MET A 1 0.86 18.09 12.34
CA MET A 1 0.75 16.62 12.49
C MET A 1 0.87 16.03 11.09
N TRP A 2 2.07 15.62 10.72
CA TRP A 2 2.46 15.35 9.33
C TRP A 2 2.08 13.93 8.93
N HIS A 3 1.40 13.78 7.80
CA HIS A 3 1.05 12.47 7.25
C HIS A 3 1.56 12.41 5.80
N HIS A 4 2.12 11.27 5.42
CA HIS A 4 2.35 10.97 4.01
C HIS A 4 1.47 9.80 3.60
N TYR A 5 0.72 9.96 2.51
CA TYR A 5 -0.11 8.90 1.95
C TYR A 5 0.64 8.23 0.80
N ALA A 6 0.67 6.89 0.83
CA ALA A 6 1.02 6.09 -0.33
C ALA A 6 -0.27 5.71 -1.08
N ILE A 7 -0.44 6.22 -2.30
CA ILE A 7 -1.57 5.88 -3.18
C ILE A 7 -1.06 4.88 -4.22
N ASN A 8 -1.72 3.71 -4.31
CA ASN A 8 -1.57 2.79 -5.43
C ASN A 8 -2.62 3.11 -6.49
N THR A 9 -2.19 3.39 -7.71
CA THR A 9 -3.09 3.43 -8.86
C THR A 9 -2.78 2.27 -9.79
N TRP A 10 -3.79 1.44 -10.04
CA TRP A 10 -3.77 0.45 -11.10
C TRP A 10 -4.24 1.18 -12.35
N GLY A 11 -3.34 1.35 -13.31
CA GLY A 11 -3.67 2.00 -14.58
C GLY A 11 -4.40 1.03 -15.50
N ASP A 12 -5.70 0.82 -15.26
CA ASP A 12 -6.60 0.34 -16.30
C ASP A 12 -7.62 1.46 -16.57
N GLY A 13 -7.62 1.98 -17.80
CA GLY A 13 -8.70 2.83 -18.28
C GLY A 13 -10.03 2.09 -18.20
N ILE A 14 -11.09 2.81 -17.80
CA ILE A 14 -12.52 2.52 -17.99
C ILE A 14 -12.90 1.02 -17.94
N SER A 15 -13.39 0.57 -16.79
CA SER A 15 -13.98 -0.76 -16.65
C SER A 15 -15.33 -0.84 -17.35
N ILE A 16 -15.40 -1.54 -18.49
CA ILE A 16 -16.67 -1.96 -19.11
C ILE A 16 -16.97 -3.38 -18.63
N LEU A 17 -18.15 -3.59 -18.03
CA LEU A 17 -18.66 -4.89 -17.56
C LEU A 17 -18.78 -5.88 -18.74
N PHE A 18 -18.25 -7.11 -18.59
CA PHE A 18 -18.61 -8.24 -19.45
C PHE A 18 -19.02 -9.47 -18.61
N PRO A 19 -20.05 -10.23 -19.04
CA PRO A 19 -20.64 -11.34 -18.29
C PRO A 19 -19.84 -12.65 -18.42
N GLU A 20 -20.16 -13.61 -17.54
CA GLU A 20 -19.62 -14.97 -17.37
C GLU A 20 -18.68 -15.51 -18.46
N ILE A 21 -17.40 -15.67 -18.08
CA ILE A 21 -16.32 -16.05 -18.97
C ILE A 21 -15.86 -17.51 -18.71
N THR A 22 -15.99 -18.34 -19.74
CA THR A 22 -15.54 -19.75 -19.81
C THR A 22 -14.00 -19.91 -19.80
N GLY A 23 -13.53 -21.09 -19.40
CA GLY A 23 -12.17 -21.35 -18.89
C GLY A 23 -10.97 -20.96 -19.78
N ASN A 24 -11.13 -20.82 -21.10
CA ASN A 24 -10.01 -20.45 -21.99
C ASN A 24 -9.65 -18.96 -21.93
N LEU A 25 -10.64 -18.08 -21.75
CA LEU A 25 -10.41 -16.64 -21.58
C LEU A 25 -9.80 -16.30 -20.21
N LYS A 26 -9.98 -17.14 -19.17
CA LYS A 26 -9.25 -17.00 -17.90
C LYS A 26 -7.74 -17.10 -18.10
N LYS A 27 -7.28 -17.98 -19.00
CA LYS A 27 -5.85 -18.17 -19.31
C LYS A 27 -5.26 -16.95 -20.03
N VAL A 28 -5.98 -16.41 -21.01
CA VAL A 28 -5.59 -15.18 -21.73
C VAL A 28 -5.63 -13.96 -20.81
N LEU A 29 -6.63 -13.84 -19.94
CA LEU A 29 -6.66 -12.80 -18.91
C LEU A 29 -5.51 -12.92 -17.91
N VAL A 30 -5.06 -14.14 -17.57
CA VAL A 30 -3.86 -14.35 -16.75
C VAL A 30 -2.58 -13.96 -17.49
N GLU A 31 -2.51 -14.16 -18.81
CA GLU A 31 -1.38 -13.77 -19.66
C GLU A 31 -1.31 -12.23 -19.85
N ILE A 32 -2.44 -11.57 -20.14
CA ILE A 32 -2.55 -10.11 -20.27
C ILE A 32 -2.28 -9.41 -18.93
N ARG A 33 -2.65 -10.05 -17.80
CA ARG A 33 -2.26 -9.61 -16.44
C ARG A 33 -0.75 -9.58 -16.19
N LYS A 34 0.12 -10.07 -17.08
CA LYS A 34 1.58 -10.03 -16.86
C LYS A 34 2.22 -8.69 -17.26
N HIS A 35 1.50 -7.81 -17.96
CA HIS A 35 2.04 -6.56 -18.54
C HIS A 35 1.27 -5.29 -18.14
N PHE A 36 0.87 -5.15 -16.87
CA PHE A 36 0.32 -3.87 -16.38
C PHE A 36 1.43 -2.98 -15.79
N LEU A 37 1.28 -1.66 -15.97
CA LEU A 37 2.11 -0.68 -15.29
C LEU A 37 1.63 -0.55 -13.85
N LYS A 38 2.48 -0.93 -12.90
CA LYS A 38 2.23 -0.69 -11.48
C LYS A 38 2.92 0.59 -11.06
N THR A 39 2.18 1.50 -10.45
CA THR A 39 2.72 2.74 -9.90
C THR A 39 2.41 2.85 -8.40
N SER A 40 3.34 3.42 -7.65
CA SER A 40 3.18 3.76 -6.24
C SER A 40 3.75 5.15 -6.02
N THR A 41 2.94 6.03 -5.42
CA THR A 41 3.27 7.45 -5.24
C THR A 41 3.13 7.81 -3.78
N SER A 42 4.08 8.60 -3.25
CA SER A 42 4.00 9.18 -1.91
C SER A 42 3.69 10.67 -2.02
N VAL A 43 2.81 11.16 -1.15
CA VAL A 43 2.37 12.55 -1.12
C VAL A 43 2.47 13.07 0.31
N ASP A 44 3.04 14.26 0.48
CA ASP A 44 2.97 15.04 1.73
C ASP A 44 1.56 15.64 1.85
N THR A 45 0.84 15.35 2.94
CA THR A 45 -0.54 15.80 3.09
C THR A 45 -0.70 17.27 3.41
N GLU A 46 0.31 17.89 4.02
CA GLU A 46 0.22 19.27 4.44
C GLU A 46 0.45 20.20 3.26
N GLN A 47 1.48 19.90 2.47
CA GLN A 47 1.83 20.72 1.31
C GLN A 47 1.22 20.21 0.00
N GLN A 48 0.61 19.03 0.02
CA GLN A 48 0.01 18.37 -1.15
C GLN A 48 1.02 18.14 -2.30
N VAL A 49 2.30 17.94 -1.95
CA VAL A 49 3.38 17.71 -2.91
C VAL A 49 3.74 16.22 -3.02
N ILE A 50 4.08 15.78 -4.24
CA ILE A 50 4.58 14.43 -4.47
C ILE A 50 6.03 14.33 -3.94
N THR A 51 6.26 13.41 -3.01
CA THR A 51 7.58 13.22 -2.37
C THR A 51 8.35 12.01 -2.87
N GLY A 52 7.74 11.22 -3.75
CA GLY A 52 8.34 9.99 -4.25
C GLY A 52 7.41 9.25 -5.19
N PHE A 53 8.01 8.53 -6.14
CA PHE A 53 7.30 7.82 -7.19
C PHE A 53 8.10 6.59 -7.62
N VAL A 54 7.42 5.45 -7.70
CA VAL A 54 7.97 4.18 -8.15
C VAL A 54 7.03 3.57 -9.18
N ALA A 55 7.55 3.28 -10.37
CA ALA A 55 6.83 2.57 -11.43
C ALA A 55 7.54 1.26 -11.79
N SER A 56 6.79 0.25 -12.19
CA SER A 56 7.32 -1.01 -12.71
C SER A 56 6.40 -1.57 -13.79
N LYS A 57 7.00 -2.10 -14.87
CA LYS A 57 6.30 -2.65 -16.04
C LYS A 57 5.83 -4.11 -15.84
N SER A 58 5.87 -4.60 -14.60
CA SER A 58 5.59 -5.99 -14.26
C SER A 58 4.97 -6.10 -12.87
N GLN A 59 4.47 -7.30 -12.55
CA GLN A 59 3.92 -7.61 -11.24
C GLN A 59 5.01 -7.59 -10.16
N VAL A 60 5.10 -6.47 -9.45
CA VAL A 60 5.95 -6.33 -8.27
C VAL A 60 5.10 -6.36 -7.01
N ARG A 61 5.60 -7.05 -5.96
CA ARG A 61 4.95 -7.10 -4.64
C ARG A 61 4.84 -5.69 -4.06
N ASP A 62 3.68 -5.33 -3.50
CA ASP A 62 3.44 -4.01 -2.90
C ASP A 62 4.51 -3.63 -1.87
N THR A 63 4.92 -4.60 -1.05
CA THR A 63 5.99 -4.44 -0.06
C THR A 63 7.32 -3.98 -0.69
N GLN A 64 7.66 -4.44 -1.90
CA GLN A 64 8.90 -4.03 -2.55
C GLN A 64 8.83 -2.59 -3.08
N HIS A 65 7.69 -2.20 -3.65
CA HIS A 65 7.46 -0.79 -4.02
C HIS A 65 7.50 0.12 -2.80
N ALA A 66 6.82 -0.25 -1.72
CA ALA A 66 6.80 0.52 -0.48
C ALA A 66 8.20 0.76 0.08
N LYS A 67 9.05 -0.27 0.16
CA LYS A 67 10.42 -0.11 0.66
C LYS A 67 11.23 0.92 -0.14
N LYS A 68 11.12 0.89 -1.47
CA LYS A 68 11.80 1.84 -2.35
C LYS A 68 11.24 3.26 -2.15
N LEU A 69 9.91 3.37 -2.16
CA LEU A 69 9.21 4.63 -2.01
C LEU A 69 9.50 5.32 -0.67
N LEU A 70 9.43 4.57 0.44
CA LEU A 70 9.70 5.06 1.79
C LEU A 70 11.11 5.62 1.94
N ARG A 71 12.12 4.94 1.37
CA ARG A 71 13.50 5.43 1.39
C ARG A 71 13.67 6.70 0.56
N GLN A 72 13.03 6.76 -0.61
CA GLN A 72 13.07 7.94 -1.47
C GLN A 72 12.43 9.15 -0.80
N CYS A 73 11.20 9.02 -0.30
CA CYS A 73 10.50 10.15 0.29
C CYS A 73 11.15 10.59 1.60
N HIS A 74 11.61 9.67 2.45
CA HIS A 74 12.26 10.03 3.72
C HIS A 74 13.56 10.80 3.52
N ASN A 75 14.33 10.47 2.48
CA ASN A 75 15.55 11.18 2.14
C ASN A 75 15.26 12.58 1.61
N LEU A 76 14.18 12.75 0.84
CA LEU A 76 13.78 14.06 0.33
C LEU A 76 13.23 14.95 1.45
N ARG A 77 12.37 14.38 2.31
CA ARG A 77 11.71 15.08 3.40
C ARG A 77 11.39 14.12 4.53
N LYS A 78 11.80 14.48 5.74
CA LYS A 78 11.44 13.72 6.94
C LYS A 78 9.97 13.95 7.27
N SER A 79 9.32 12.89 7.71
CA SER A 79 7.92 12.84 8.08
C SER A 79 7.79 12.29 9.48
N ASP A 80 6.79 12.75 10.24
CA ASP A 80 6.51 12.23 11.58
C ASP A 80 5.69 10.93 11.56
N CYS A 81 4.92 10.71 10.49
CA CYS A 81 4.11 9.52 10.32
C CYS A 81 3.93 9.15 8.84
N TYR A 82 4.03 7.86 8.55
CA TYR A 82 3.63 7.28 7.27
C TYR A 82 2.28 6.59 7.39
N VAL A 83 1.34 6.97 6.53
CA VAL A 83 0.02 6.37 6.40
C VAL A 83 -0.05 5.62 5.08
N MET A 84 -0.43 4.34 5.13
CA MET A 84 -0.45 3.51 3.92
C MET A 84 -1.71 2.64 3.88
N ASP A 85 -2.10 2.26 2.68
CA ASP A 85 -3.22 1.33 2.46
C ASP A 85 -2.95 -0.06 3.06
N ARG A 86 -4.03 -0.79 3.37
CA ARG A 86 -4.01 -2.17 3.87
C ARG A 86 -3.20 -3.13 3.02
N GLY A 87 -3.10 -2.90 1.71
CA GLY A 87 -2.29 -3.72 0.81
C GLY A 87 -0.81 -3.77 1.21
N TYR A 88 -0.32 -2.76 1.93
CA TYR A 88 1.06 -2.62 2.39
C TYR A 88 1.32 -3.22 3.78
N ASP A 89 0.28 -3.66 4.50
CA ASP A 89 0.43 -4.28 5.82
C ASP A 89 1.38 -5.46 5.75
N SER A 90 2.52 -5.30 6.42
CA SER A 90 3.53 -6.33 6.63
C SER A 90 4.46 -5.87 7.75
N GLU A 91 4.88 -6.82 8.59
CA GLU A 91 5.75 -6.52 9.72
C GLU A 91 7.06 -5.88 9.25
N ALA A 92 7.60 -6.35 8.12
CA ALA A 92 8.83 -5.79 7.54
C ALA A 92 8.71 -4.31 7.14
N ILE A 93 7.52 -3.81 6.77
CA ILE A 93 7.30 -2.39 6.46
C ILE A 93 7.18 -1.59 7.74
N HIS A 94 6.43 -2.08 8.73
CA HIS A 94 6.38 -1.43 10.03
C HIS A 94 7.76 -1.31 10.67
N ARG A 95 8.55 -2.39 10.68
CA ARG A 95 9.93 -2.38 11.17
C ARG A 95 10.81 -1.40 10.40
N LEU A 96 10.71 -1.35 9.07
CA LEU A 96 11.44 -0.36 8.27
C LEU A 96 11.09 1.07 8.74
N ILE A 97 9.82 1.39 8.89
CA ILE A 97 9.39 2.74 9.27
C ILE A 97 9.80 3.07 10.72
N ARG A 98 9.51 2.17 11.66
CA ARG A 98 9.66 2.44 13.10
C ARG A 98 11.07 2.23 13.63
N GLU A 99 11.77 1.19 13.16
CA GLU A 99 13.11 0.85 13.66
C GLU A 99 14.24 1.49 12.85
N VAL A 100 14.05 1.69 11.54
CA VAL A 100 15.11 2.21 10.66
C VAL A 100 14.93 3.69 10.36
N LEU A 101 13.72 4.11 9.99
CA LEU A 101 13.45 5.52 9.73
C LEU A 101 13.16 6.30 11.04
N HIS A 102 12.89 5.60 12.14
CA HIS A 102 12.52 6.17 13.44
C HIS A 102 11.27 7.06 13.37
N VAL A 103 10.29 6.66 12.56
CA VAL A 103 9.04 7.37 12.30
C VAL A 103 7.84 6.48 12.68
N ASN A 104 6.68 7.07 13.00
CA ASN A 104 5.49 6.26 13.25
C ASN A 104 4.88 5.69 11.96
N SER A 105 4.17 4.56 12.08
CA SER A 105 3.44 3.93 10.97
C SER A 105 1.99 3.65 11.34
N VAL A 106 1.09 4.03 10.43
CA VAL A 106 -0.34 3.72 10.49
C VAL A 106 -0.72 3.00 9.19
N ILE A 107 -0.84 1.67 9.28
CA ILE A 107 -1.20 0.81 8.15
C ILE A 107 -2.30 -0.13 8.63
N PRO A 108 -3.53 -0.06 8.08
CA PRO A 108 -4.61 -0.92 8.52
C PRO A 108 -4.29 -2.39 8.23
N LEU A 109 -4.68 -3.28 9.13
CA LEU A 109 -4.41 -4.71 8.99
C LEU A 109 -5.02 -5.33 7.73
N ARG A 110 -4.24 -6.17 7.06
CA ARG A 110 -4.67 -6.99 5.93
C ARG A 110 -5.41 -8.22 6.42
N SER A 111 -6.74 -8.18 6.27
CA SER A 111 -7.64 -9.28 6.56
C SER A 111 -7.53 -10.38 5.49
N TRP A 112 -6.93 -11.50 5.85
CA TRP A 112 -6.90 -12.73 5.04
C TRP A 112 -7.84 -13.82 5.58
N ASN A 113 -8.79 -13.47 6.44
CA ASN A 113 -9.54 -14.43 7.28
C ASN A 113 -8.62 -15.37 8.07
N ALA A 114 -7.48 -14.85 8.52
CA ALA A 114 -6.53 -15.59 9.35
C ALA A 114 -6.89 -15.39 10.82
N ASP A 115 -6.90 -16.48 11.58
CA ASP A 115 -7.21 -16.47 13.03
C ASP A 115 -6.12 -15.79 13.86
N PHE A 116 -4.92 -15.61 13.29
CA PHE A 116 -3.77 -15.04 13.98
C PHE A 116 -3.07 -13.97 13.15
N VAL A 117 -2.77 -12.85 13.80
CA VAL A 117 -1.92 -11.78 13.27
C VAL A 117 -0.56 -11.85 13.94
N GLY A 118 0.43 -12.31 13.19
CA GLY A 118 1.84 -12.27 13.61
C GLY A 118 2.49 -10.93 13.32
N GLY A 119 3.43 -10.55 14.19
CA GLY A 119 4.23 -9.31 14.10
C GLY A 119 3.85 -8.30 15.17
N THR A 120 4.85 -7.74 15.86
CA THR A 120 4.65 -6.84 17.00
C THR A 120 3.86 -5.60 16.59
N TYR A 121 4.26 -4.94 15.50
CA TYR A 121 3.57 -3.74 15.04
C TYR A 121 2.23 -4.03 14.40
N ARG A 122 2.08 -5.19 13.74
CA ARG A 122 0.78 -5.64 13.23
C ARG A 122 -0.21 -5.90 14.37
N GLN A 123 0.22 -6.52 15.46
CA GLN A 123 -0.61 -6.70 16.66
C GLN A 123 -0.99 -5.37 17.32
N GLU A 124 -0.08 -4.39 17.30
CA GLU A 124 -0.41 -3.03 17.74
C GLU A 124 -1.52 -2.42 16.88
N MET A 125 -1.44 -2.55 15.55
CA MET A 125 -2.52 -2.13 14.65
C MET A 125 -3.79 -2.96 14.83
N ALA A 126 -3.71 -4.22 15.27
CA ALA A 126 -4.91 -5.01 15.61
C ALA A 126 -5.66 -4.42 16.82
N THR A 127 -4.90 -3.98 17.81
CA THR A 127 -5.41 -3.68 19.15
C THR A 127 -5.74 -2.20 19.31
N ARG A 128 -4.97 -1.32 18.66
CA ARG A 128 -4.97 0.13 18.91
C ARG A 128 -5.31 0.97 17.69
N PHE A 129 -5.70 0.37 16.57
CA PHE A 129 -6.04 1.13 15.37
C PHE A 129 -7.31 1.94 15.58
N ASN A 130 -7.21 3.25 15.34
CA ASN A 130 -8.32 4.18 15.52
C ASN A 130 -9.15 4.28 14.22
N ASP A 131 -10.20 3.46 14.15
CA ASP A 131 -11.15 3.43 13.04
C ASP A 131 -11.95 4.75 12.86
N ILE A 132 -11.98 5.63 13.87
CA ILE A 132 -12.70 6.91 13.84
C ILE A 132 -11.90 7.95 13.08
N ILE A 133 -10.59 8.04 13.36
CA ILE A 133 -9.68 9.00 12.73
C ILE A 133 -9.30 8.56 11.31
N TYR A 134 -9.23 7.25 11.07
CA TYR A 134 -8.95 6.67 9.76
C TYR A 134 -10.18 5.94 9.21
N PRO A 135 -11.23 6.69 8.80
CA PRO A 135 -12.48 6.09 8.36
C PRO A 135 -12.24 5.11 7.21
N ARG A 136 -12.82 3.92 7.34
CA ARG A 136 -12.57 2.75 6.50
C ARG A 136 -12.86 3.01 5.03
N ARG A 137 -11.82 3.35 4.25
CA ARG A 137 -11.85 3.28 2.77
C ARG A 137 -11.79 1.83 2.24
N GLN A 138 -11.87 0.83 3.14
CA GLN A 138 -11.56 -0.58 2.90
C GLN A 138 -12.75 -1.53 3.15
N LYS A 139 -13.99 -1.05 2.95
CA LYS A 139 -15.16 -1.93 2.77
C LYS A 139 -15.37 -2.16 1.27
N ARG A 140 -14.60 -3.06 0.66
CA ARG A 140 -14.90 -3.66 -0.64
C ARG A 140 -14.45 -5.10 -0.62
#